data_AF-V3ZXU4-F1
#
_entry.id   AF-V3ZXU4-F1
#
_cell.length_a   1.000
_cell.length_b   1.000
_cell.length_c   1.000
_cell.angle_alpha   90.00
_cell.angle_beta   90.00
_cell.angle_gamma   90.00
#
_symmetry.space_group_name_H-M   'P 1'
#
loop_
_entity.id
_entity.type
_entity.pdbx_description
1 polymer ?
#
loop_
_entity_poly.entity_id
_entity_poly.type
_entity_poly.pdbx_seq_one_letter_code
_entity_poly.pdbx_strand_id
1 'polypeptide(L)'
;LQNSAASCYIVVIIDLISAAVVGLIGLIKKQVASCMVTGVLYCMAALFGIFGLSMFHAKDYYEKNFCYSLNEVPNAVCYARDVTLEWGLVVAWFGVVFCAIACTLWLIVARALRVIKAKTML
;
A
#
# COMPACT_ATOMS: atom_id res chain seq x y z
N LEU A 1 -6.46 -6.07 -17.02
CA LEU A 1 -5.86 -6.25 -15.66
C LEU A 1 -4.65 -5.35 -15.40
N GLN A 2 -3.80 -5.06 -16.39
CA GLN A 2 -2.59 -4.25 -16.15
C GLN A 2 -2.89 -2.78 -15.80
N ASN A 3 -3.81 -2.13 -16.53
CA ASN A 3 -4.20 -0.73 -16.25
C ASN A 3 -4.84 -0.57 -14.87
N SER A 4 -5.62 -1.57 -14.42
CA SER A 4 -6.28 -1.55 -13.11
C SER A 4 -5.30 -1.83 -11.97
N ALA A 5 -4.29 -2.68 -12.16
CA ALA A 5 -3.25 -2.88 -11.15
C ALA A 5 -2.38 -1.62 -11.03
N ALA A 6 -1.99 -1.01 -12.15
CA ALA A 6 -1.18 0.21 -12.16
C ALA A 6 -1.86 1.38 -11.44
N SER A 7 -3.18 1.55 -11.60
CA SER A 7 -3.91 2.60 -10.90
C SER A 7 -3.90 2.43 -9.38
N CYS A 8 -3.98 1.20 -8.85
CA CYS A 8 -3.87 0.95 -7.41
C CYS A 8 -2.53 1.45 -6.84
N TYR A 9 -1.42 1.17 -7.53
CA TYR A 9 -0.10 1.61 -7.05
C TYR A 9 0.11 3.12 -7.17
N ILE A 10 -0.50 3.77 -8.17
CA ILE A 10 -0.49 5.23 -8.27
C ILE A 10 -1.18 5.85 -7.04
N VAL A 11 -2.34 5.31 -6.64
CA VAL A 11 -3.04 5.77 -5.43
C VAL A 11 -2.17 5.56 -4.18
N VAL A 12 -1.53 4.39 -4.04
CA VAL A 12 -0.61 4.12 -2.91
C VAL A 12 0.50 5.16 -2.83
N ILE A 13 1.12 5.54 -3.94
CA ILE A 13 2.19 6.54 -3.95
C ILE A 13 1.66 7.92 -3.53
N ILE A 14 0.49 8.31 -4.03
CA ILE A 14 -0.15 9.58 -3.67
C ILE A 14 -0.51 9.61 -2.17
N ASP A 15 -1.03 8.51 -1.65
CA ASP A 15 -1.36 8.36 -0.23
C ASP A 15 -0.11 8.46 0.65
N LEU A 16 1.00 7.83 0.26
CA LEU A 16 2.27 7.90 1.02
C LEU A 16 2.89 9.30 1.00
N ILE A 17 2.89 9.98 -0.15
CA ILE A 17 3.42 11.35 -0.26
C ILE A 17 2.56 12.31 0.57
N SER A 18 1.23 12.22 0.44
CA SER A 18 0.32 13.07 1.20
C SER A 18 0.40 12.77 2.70
N ALA A 19 0.54 11.51 3.10
CA ALA A 19 0.75 11.12 4.50
C ALA A 19 2.03 11.73 5.09
N ALA A 20 3.14 11.75 4.33
CA ALA A 20 4.39 12.35 4.78
C ALA A 20 4.24 13.86 5.05
N VAL A 21 3.59 14.59 4.13
CA VAL A 21 3.37 16.05 4.27
C VAL A 21 2.44 16.36 5.45
N VAL A 22 1.27 15.70 5.52
CA VAL A 22 0.27 15.92 6.58
C VAL A 22 0.79 15.45 7.95
N GLY A 23 1.58 14.37 7.97
CA GLY A 23 2.24 13.85 9.17
C GLY A 23 3.24 14.83 9.75
N LEU A 24 4.12 15.39 8.91
CA LEU A 24 5.12 16.37 9.35
C LEU A 24 4.46 17.63 9.93
N ILE A 25 3.47 18.17 9.22
CA ILE A 25 2.71 19.34 9.70
C ILE A 25 1.98 19.03 11.01
N GLY A 26 1.39 17.84 11.11
CA GLY A 26 0.68 17.38 12.30
C GLY A 26 1.57 17.29 13.54
N LEU A 27 2.81 16.83 13.38
CA LEU A 27 3.80 16.79 14.46
C LEU A 27 4.28 18.19 14.86
N ILE A 28 4.60 19.06 13.90
CA ILE A 28 5.09 20.43 14.18
C ILE A 28 4.02 21.24 14.92
N LYS A 29 2.75 21.19 14.48
CA LYS A 29 1.65 21.93 15.08
C LYS A 29 0.97 21.19 16.25
N LYS A 30 1.45 19.98 16.59
CA LYS A 30 0.83 19.08 17.59
C LYS A 30 -0.69 18.96 17.39
N GLN A 31 -1.14 18.92 16.14
CA GLN A 31 -2.57 18.92 15.81
C GLN A 31 -3.08 17.48 15.69
N VAL A 32 -3.91 17.08 16.66
CA VAL A 32 -4.51 15.74 16.75
C VAL A 32 -5.20 15.30 15.46
N ALA A 33 -5.96 16.21 14.83
CA ALA A 33 -6.71 15.89 13.61
C ALA A 33 -5.78 15.48 12.45
N SER A 34 -4.66 16.19 12.27
CA SER A 34 -3.68 15.92 11.21
C SER A 34 -3.05 14.54 11.39
N CYS A 35 -2.63 14.18 12.60
CA CYS A 35 -2.04 12.87 12.89
C CYS A 35 -3.04 11.71 12.66
N MET A 36 -4.33 11.93 12.90
CA MET A 36 -5.36 10.93 12.61
C MET A 36 -5.54 10.72 11.10
N VAL A 37 -5.55 11.80 10.32
CA VAL A 37 -5.61 11.72 8.85
C VAL A 37 -4.41 10.97 8.30
N THR A 38 -3.20 11.23 8.81
CA THR A 38 -1.99 10.51 8.42
C THR A 38 -2.11 9.00 8.63
N GLY A 39 -2.63 8.55 9.78
CA GLY A 39 -2.87 7.13 10.03
C GLY A 39 -3.87 6.51 9.06
N VAL A 40 -4.94 7.23 8.71
CA VAL A 40 -5.93 6.76 7.72
C VAL A 40 -5.31 6.64 6.33
N LEU A 41 -4.46 7.58 5.92
CA LEU A 41 -3.76 7.52 4.62
C LEU A 41 -2.83 6.31 4.53
N TYR A 42 -2.09 5.97 5.58
CA TYR A 42 -1.30 4.72 5.63
C TYR A 42 -2.18 3.46 5.58
N CYS A 43 -3.38 3.50 6.18
CA CYS A 43 -4.34 2.40 6.09
C CYS A 43 -4.87 2.21 4.67
N MET A 44 -5.25 3.32 4.00
CA MET A 44 -5.69 3.29 2.60
C MET A 44 -4.58 2.78 1.67
N ALA A 45 -3.35 3.27 1.85
CA ALA A 45 -2.18 2.77 1.13
C ALA A 45 -1.99 1.25 1.31
N ALA A 46 -2.16 0.72 2.53
CA ALA A 46 -2.08 -0.72 2.78
C ALA A 46 -3.20 -1.50 2.05
N LEU A 47 -4.43 -1.00 2.08
CA LEU A 47 -5.58 -1.63 1.41
C LEU A 47 -5.39 -1.67 -0.12
N PHE A 48 -5.04 -0.54 -0.74
CA PHE A 48 -4.77 -0.50 -2.17
C PHE A 48 -3.54 -1.33 -2.56
N GLY A 49 -2.54 -1.41 -1.67
CA GLY A 49 -1.40 -2.31 -1.82
C GLY A 49 -1.82 -3.79 -1.86
N ILE A 50 -2.67 -4.24 -0.94
CA ILE A 50 -3.21 -5.60 -0.92
C ILE A 50 -4.03 -5.89 -2.18
N PHE A 51 -4.88 -4.94 -2.62
CA PHE A 51 -5.64 -5.11 -3.85
C PHE A 51 -4.72 -5.24 -5.07
N GLY A 52 -3.72 -4.37 -5.21
CA GLY A 52 -2.73 -4.47 -6.29
C GLY A 52 -1.99 -5.80 -6.29
N LEU A 53 -1.61 -6.28 -5.10
CA LEU A 53 -0.91 -7.54 -4.94
C LEU A 53 -1.79 -8.76 -5.28
N SER A 54 -3.06 -8.73 -4.88
CA SER A 54 -4.02 -9.78 -5.18
C SER A 54 -4.24 -9.91 -6.69
N MET A 55 -4.29 -8.79 -7.43
CA MET A 55 -4.35 -8.79 -8.89
C MET A 55 -3.09 -9.39 -9.51
N PHE A 56 -1.90 -9.13 -8.95
CA PHE A 56 -0.66 -9.73 -9.41
C PHE A 56 -0.63 -11.25 -9.19
N HIS A 57 -1.06 -11.72 -8.02
CA HIS A 57 -1.18 -13.16 -7.76
C HIS A 57 -2.21 -13.84 -8.68
N ALA A 58 -3.35 -13.19 -8.93
CA ALA A 58 -4.31 -13.69 -9.90
C ALA A 58 -3.69 -13.78 -11.30
N LYS A 59 -2.96 -12.74 -11.73
CA LYS A 59 -2.27 -12.73 -13.02
C LYS A 59 -1.25 -13.86 -13.13
N ASP A 60 -0.41 -14.06 -12.13
CA ASP A 60 0.55 -15.17 -12.09
C ASP A 60 -0.14 -16.54 -12.19
N TYR A 61 -1.26 -16.72 -11.48
CA TYR A 61 -2.06 -17.94 -11.56
C TYR A 61 -2.64 -18.17 -12.96
N TYR A 62 -3.18 -17.13 -13.61
CA TYR A 62 -3.71 -17.25 -14.97
C TYR A 62 -2.63 -17.46 -16.02
N GLU A 63 -1.46 -16.84 -15.86
CA GLU A 63 -0.33 -17.03 -16.77
C GLU A 63 0.22 -18.46 -16.71
N LYS A 64 0.31 -19.06 -15.52
CA LYS A 64 0.81 -20.43 -15.33
C LYS A 64 -0.18 -21.52 -15.75
N ASN A 65 -1.47 -21.35 -15.45
CA ASN A 65 -2.47 -22.41 -15.67
C ASN A 65 -3.18 -22.33 -17.03
N PHE A 66 -3.31 -21.14 -17.62
CA PHE A 66 -4.14 -20.91 -18.81
C PHE A 66 -3.36 -20.32 -20.00
N CYS A 67 -2.03 -20.19 -19.89
CA CYS A 67 -1.16 -19.55 -20.89
C CYS A 67 -1.70 -18.20 -21.41
N TYR A 68 -2.35 -17.43 -20.53
CA TYR A 68 -2.93 -16.14 -20.90
C TYR A 68 -1.86 -15.06 -20.86
N SER A 69 -1.16 -14.88 -21.98
CA SER A 69 -0.09 -13.88 -22.14
C SER A 69 -0.66 -12.48 -22.43
N LEU A 70 0.05 -11.44 -21.99
CA LEU A 70 -0.29 -10.04 -22.27
C LEU A 70 -0.17 -9.68 -23.76
N ASN A 71 0.66 -10.43 -24.49
CA ASN A 71 0.77 -10.41 -25.95
C ASN A 71 0.22 -11.73 -26.50
N GLU A 72 -0.40 -11.75 -27.67
CA GLU A 72 -0.77 -13.02 -28.32
C GLU A 72 0.49 -13.84 -28.59
N VAL A 73 0.65 -14.91 -27.81
CA VAL A 73 1.77 -15.84 -27.92
C VAL A 73 1.17 -17.15 -28.44
N PRO A 74 1.77 -17.79 -29.47
CA PRO A 74 1.27 -19.07 -29.97
C PRO A 74 1.21 -20.12 -28.86
N ASN A 75 0.10 -20.87 -28.77
CA ASN A 75 -0.07 -21.93 -27.77
C ASN A 75 1.06 -22.98 -27.79
N ALA A 76 1.75 -23.11 -28.92
CA ALA A 76 2.89 -24.01 -29.12
C ALA A 76 4.15 -23.62 -28.33
N VAL A 77 4.27 -22.41 -27.76
CA VAL A 77 5.45 -22.03 -26.94
C VAL A 77 5.13 -21.94 -25.44
N CYS A 78 3.89 -22.24 -25.05
CA CYS A 78 3.44 -22.18 -23.65
C CYS A 78 4.20 -23.15 -22.73
N TYR A 79 4.59 -24.33 -23.23
CA TYR A 79 5.29 -25.35 -22.44
C TYR A 79 6.76 -25.00 -22.14
N ALA A 80 7.34 -24.05 -22.87
CA ALA A 80 8.74 -23.64 -22.73
C ALA A 80 8.89 -22.34 -21.93
N ARG A 81 7.78 -21.73 -21.48
CA ARG A 81 7.78 -20.43 -20.81
C ARG A 81 7.84 -20.62 -19.29
N ASP A 82 8.98 -20.28 -18.70
CA ASP A 82 9.12 -20.16 -17.24
C ASP A 82 8.87 -18.71 -16.80
N VAL A 83 7.85 -18.49 -15.98
CA VAL A 83 7.56 -17.19 -15.35
C VAL A 83 8.05 -17.23 -13.91
N THR A 84 9.17 -16.55 -13.66
CA THR A 84 9.73 -16.39 -12.32
C THR A 84 9.28 -15.08 -11.69
N LEU A 85 8.87 -15.15 -10.42
CA LEU A 85 8.56 -13.96 -9.63
C LEU A 85 9.85 -13.41 -9.04
N GLU A 86 10.16 -12.16 -9.34
CA GLU A 86 11.32 -11.49 -8.78
C GLU A 86 11.05 -10.91 -7.39
N TRP A 87 12.11 -10.41 -6.76
CA TRP A 87 12.14 -9.84 -5.42
C TRP A 87 11.10 -8.73 -5.16
N GLY A 88 10.61 -8.07 -6.22
CA GLY A 88 9.64 -6.99 -6.12
C GLY A 88 8.34 -7.38 -5.43
N LEU A 89 7.86 -8.62 -5.62
CA LEU A 89 6.64 -9.11 -4.96
C LEU A 89 6.81 -9.21 -3.45
N VAL A 90 7.96 -9.72 -3.02
CA VAL A 90 8.30 -9.87 -1.60
C VAL A 90 8.44 -8.50 -0.93
N VAL A 91 9.11 -7.55 -1.61
CA VAL A 91 9.24 -6.17 -1.11
C VAL A 91 7.90 -5.46 -1.00
N ALA A 92 6.97 -5.70 -1.92
CA ALA A 92 5.64 -5.13 -1.85
C ALA A 92 4.82 -5.64 -0.65
N TRP A 93 4.94 -6.93 -0.28
CA TRP A 93 4.36 -7.45 0.97
C TRP A 93 4.96 -6.77 2.21
N PHE A 94 6.27 -6.58 2.25
CA PHE A 94 6.92 -5.83 3.33
C PHE A 94 6.41 -4.38 3.41
N GLY A 95 6.18 -3.73 2.28
CA GLY A 95 5.58 -2.40 2.22
C GLY A 95 4.18 -2.34 2.83
N VAL A 96 3.32 -3.34 2.55
CA VAL A 96 1.98 -3.43 3.14
C VAL A 96 2.05 -3.59 4.66
N VAL A 97 2.90 -4.50 5.15
CA VAL A 97 3.08 -4.71 6.60
C VAL A 97 3.61 -3.45 7.27
N PHE A 98 4.58 -2.78 6.64
CA PHE A 98 5.12 -1.52 7.13
C PHE A 98 4.04 -0.43 7.22
N CYS A 99 3.17 -0.31 6.21
CA CYS A 99 2.06 0.65 6.24
C CYS A 99 1.06 0.35 7.35
N ALA A 100 0.76 -0.93 7.62
CA ALA A 100 -0.11 -1.33 8.73
C ALA A 100 0.51 -0.98 10.09
N ILE A 101 1.82 -1.22 10.27
CA ILE A 101 2.54 -0.81 11.49
C ILE A 101 2.55 0.71 11.62
N ALA A 102 2.85 1.45 10.55
CA ALA A 102 2.83 2.91 10.55
C ALA A 102 1.44 3.45 10.94
N CYS A 103 0.36 2.88 10.40
CA CYS A 103 -1.01 3.23 10.76
C CYS A 103 -1.25 3.10 12.28
N THR A 104 -0.88 1.96 12.87
CA THR A 104 -1.07 1.75 14.32
C THR A 104 -0.25 2.74 15.16
N LEU A 105 1.00 3.00 14.78
CA LEU A 105 1.84 4.01 15.43
C LEU A 105 1.22 5.42 15.36
N TRP A 106 0.70 5.82 14.20
CA TRP A 106 0.04 7.13 14.04
C TRP A 106 -1.22 7.26 14.89
N LEU A 107 -2.01 6.19 15.04
CA LEU A 107 -3.17 6.17 15.92
C LEU A 107 -2.76 6.30 17.41
N ILE A 108 -1.69 5.63 17.83
CA ILE A 108 -1.13 5.76 19.18
C ILE A 108 -0.66 7.20 19.42
N VAL A 109 0.06 7.79 18.47
CA VAL A 109 0.50 9.20 18.54
C VAL A 109 -0.69 10.14 18.64
N ALA A 110 -1.73 9.94 17.83
CA ALA A 110 -2.95 10.76 17.89
C ALA A 110 -3.64 10.66 19.26
N ARG A 111 -3.66 9.47 19.88
CA ARG A 111 -4.18 9.29 21.25
C ARG A 111 -3.31 9.99 22.29
N ALA A 112 -1.99 9.85 22.21
CA ALA A 112 -1.05 10.52 23.12
C ALA A 112 -1.20 12.04 23.05
N LEU A 113 -1.29 12.62 21.86
CA LEU A 113 -1.49 14.06 21.67
C LEU A 113 -2.83 14.55 22.24
N ARG A 114 -3.92 13.77 22.14
CA ARG A 114 -5.20 14.11 22.79
C ARG A 114 -5.04 14.20 24.31
N VAL A 115 -4.38 13.22 24.91
CA VAL A 115 -4.16 13.18 26.36
C VAL A 115 -3.29 14.36 26.82
N ILE A 116 -2.22 14.67 26.09
CA ILE A 116 -1.34 15.81 26.39
C ILE A 116 -2.12 17.12 26.33
N LYS A 117 -2.91 17.34 25.27
CA LYS A 117 -3.74 18.55 25.13
C LYS A 117 -4.80 18.67 26.22
N ALA A 118 -5.42 17.56 26.63
CA ALA A 118 -6.40 17.58 27.72
C ALA A 118 -5.76 17.99 29.05
N LYS A 119 -4.53 17.54 29.34
CA LYS A 119 -3.79 17.90 30.56
C LYS A 119 -3.27 19.34 30.59
N THR A 120 -3.11 19.99 29.42
CA THR A 120 -2.63 21.39 29.35
C THR A 120 -3.75 22.42 29.48
N MET A 121 -5.02 21.99 29.41
CA MET A 121 -6.19 22.86 29.58
C MET A 121 -6.77 22.85 31.00
N LEU A 122 -6.16 22.08 31.90
CA LEU A 122 -6.41 22.05 33.36
C LEU A 122 -5.33 22.87 34.05
#